data_AF-A0A2V8M1G3-F1
#
_entry.id   AF-A0A2V8M1G3-F1
#
_cell.length_a   1.000
_cell.length_b   1.000
_cell.length_c   1.000
_cell.angle_alpha   90.00
_cell.angle_beta   90.00
_cell.angle_gamma   90.00
#
_symmetry.space_group_name_H-M   'P 1'
#
loop_
_entity.id
_entity.type
_entity.pdbx_description
1 polymer ?
#
loop_
_entity_poly.entity_id
_entity_poly.type
_entity_poly.pdbx_seq_one_letter_code
_entity_poly.pdbx_strand_id
1 'polypeptide(L)' 'MDIAELKAELETLHSASFGWALSCCRRDRGEAEDVLQTVYLKILEGKARFRGEAAF' A
#
# COMPACT_ATOMS: atom_id res chain seq x y z
N MET A 1 -2.58 -9.89 -13.25
CA MET A 1 -1.52 -8.93 -12.94
C MET A 1 -0.30 -9.70 -12.49
N ASP A 2 0.85 -9.48 -13.13
CA ASP A 2 2.11 -10.04 -12.69
C ASP A 2 2.79 -9.17 -11.62
N ILE A 3 3.93 -9.62 -11.09
CA ILE A 3 4.66 -8.90 -10.03
C ILE A 3 5.22 -7.56 -10.52
N ALA A 4 5.58 -7.44 -11.80
CA ALA A 4 6.15 -6.21 -12.35
C ALA A 4 5.06 -5.13 -12.48
N GLU A 5 3.89 -5.51 -12.97
CA GLU A 5 2.71 -4.65 -13.03
C GLU A 5 2.27 -4.18 -11.63
N LEU A 6 2.24 -5.09 -10.65
CA LEU A 6 1.93 -4.74 -9.26
C LEU A 6 2.92 -3.71 -8.70
N LYS A 7 4.23 -3.89 -8.93
CA LYS A 7 5.24 -2.92 -8.46
C LYS A 7 5.03 -1.53 -9.06
N ALA A 8 4.77 -1.46 -10.37
CA ALA A 8 4.52 -0.19 -11.05
C ALA A 8 3.27 0.53 -10.51
N GLU A 9 2.20 -0.20 -10.18
CA GLU A 9 1.02 0.37 -9.53
C GLU A 9 1.32 0.87 -8.12
N LEU A 10 2.04 0.09 -7.32
CA LEU A 10 2.44 0.49 -5.97
C LEU A 10 3.31 1.75 -5.98
N GLU A 11 4.24 1.87 -6.93
CA GLU A 11 5.06 3.07 -7.15
C GLU A 11 4.20 4.28 -7.54
N THR A 12 3.28 4.10 -8.49
CA THR A 12 2.36 5.16 -8.94
C THR A 12 1.47 5.67 -7.80
N LEU A 13 0.98 4.77 -6.95
CA LEU A 13 0.09 5.09 -5.83
C LEU A 13 0.84 5.47 -4.55
N HIS A 14 2.17 5.46 -4.56
CA HIS A 14 2.99 5.63 -3.36
C HIS A 14 2.66 6.91 -2.59
N SER A 15 2.66 8.06 -3.27
CA SER A 15 2.44 9.35 -2.60
C SER A 15 1.07 9.44 -1.93
N ALA A 16 0.01 8.94 -2.59
CA ALA A 16 -1.34 8.91 -2.03
C ALA A 16 -1.43 7.95 -0.84
N SER A 17 -0.87 6.75 -0.99
CA SER A 17 -0.87 5.71 0.04
C SER A 17 -0.07 6.13 1.27
N PHE A 18 1.06 6.81 1.06
CA PHE A 18 1.88 7.35 2.15
C PHE A 18 1.18 8.52 2.86
N GLY A 19 0.46 9.39 2.14
CA GLY A 19 -0.37 10.43 2.75
C GLY A 19 -1.47 9.87 3.65
N TRP A 20 -2.10 8.76 3.23
CA TRP A 20 -3.04 8.01 4.05
C TRP A 20 -2.35 7.39 5.28
N ALA A 21 -1.21 6.72 5.11
CA ALA A 21 -0.45 6.11 6.20
C ALA A 21 -0.03 7.16 7.26
N LEU A 22 0.45 8.34 6.83
CA LEU A 22 0.75 9.46 7.72
C LEU A 22 -0.47 9.90 8.54
N SER A 23 -1.65 9.91 7.92
CA SER A 23 -2.89 10.28 8.62
C SER A 23 -3.26 9.25 9.69
N CYS A 24 -3.00 7.96 9.44
CA CYS A 24 -3.19 6.89 10.41
C CYS A 24 -2.15 6.92 11.55
N CYS A 25 -0.90 7.28 11.24
CA CYS A 25 0.24 7.23 12.18
C CYS A 25 0.50 8.56 12.89
N ARG A 26 -0.50 9.44 13.07
CA ARG A 26 -0.35 10.77 13.70
C ARG A 26 0.78 11.63 13.10
N ARG A 27 1.04 11.45 11.80
CA ARG A 27 2.14 12.05 11.04
C ARG A 27 3.54 11.65 11.49
N ASP A 28 3.67 10.58 12.29
CA ASP A 28 4.95 9.92 12.49
C ASP A 28 5.38 9.28 11.16
N ARG A 29 6.54 9.71 10.67
CA ARG A 29 7.03 9.31 9.36
C ARG A 29 7.59 7.89 9.38
N GLY A 30 8.28 7.49 10.46
CA GLY A 30 8.86 6.16 10.57
C GLY A 30 7.78 5.10 10.68
N GLU A 31 6.78 5.34 11.54
CA GLU A 31 5.64 4.44 11.68
C GLU A 31 4.84 4.31 10.37
N ALA A 32 4.65 5.41 9.64
CA ALA A 32 3.98 5.39 8.33
C ALA A 32 4.77 4.62 7.26
N GLU A 33 6.10 4.74 7.24
CA GLU A 33 6.98 3.98 6.35
C GLU A 33 6.88 2.47 6.62
N ASP A 34 6.90 2.07 7.90
CA ASP A 34 6.78 0.67 8.32
C ASP A 34 5.40 0.06 7.97
N VAL A 35 4.32 0.83 8.18
CA VAL A 35 2.97 0.42 7.79
C VAL A 35 2.91 0.20 6.28
N LEU A 36 3.42 1.14 5.49
CA LEU A 36 3.35 1.05 4.03
C LEU A 36 4.20 -0.09 3.48
N GLN A 37 5.41 -0.30 4.01
CA GLN A 37 6.25 -1.46 3.67
C GLN A 37 5.55 -2.78 3.99
N THR A 38 4.94 -2.89 5.17
CA THR A 38 4.18 -4.09 5.55
C THR A 38 3.03 -4.37 4.59
N VAL A 39 2.32 -3.33 4.15
CA VAL A 39 1.22 -3.47 3.18
C VAL A 39 1.76 -3.92 1.81
N TYR A 40 2.84 -3.32 1.32
CA TYR A 40 3.47 -3.72 0.06
C TYR A 40 3.91 -5.18 0.07
N LEU A 41 4.55 -5.64 1.15
CA LEU A 41 4.93 -7.04 1.30
C LEU A 41 3.70 -7.96 1.22
N LYS A 42 2.62 -7.64 1.93
CA LYS A 42 1.39 -8.44 1.89
C LYS A 42 0.75 -8.50 0.50
N ILE A 43 0.81 -7.41 -0.26
CA ILE A 43 0.29 -7.37 -1.64
C ILE A 43 1.17 -8.23 -2.56
N LEU A 44 2.49 -8.07 -2.50
CA LEU A 44 3.44 -8.80 -3.35
C LEU A 44 3.49 -10.30 -3.03
N GLU A 45 3.28 -10.68 -1.77
CA GLU A 45 3.11 -12.08 -1.36
C GLU A 45 1.72 -12.65 -1.71
N GLY A 46 0.80 -11.82 -2.23
CA GLY A 46 -0.56 -12.21 -2.57
C GLY A 46 -1.48 -12.45 -1.37
N LYS A 47 -1.04 -12.09 -0.15
CA LYS A 47 -1.82 -12.18 1.10
C LYS A 47 -2.91 -11.10 1.17
N ALA A 48 -2.69 -9.96 0.53
CA ALA A 48 -3.68 -8.90 0.32
C ALA A 48 -3.98 -8.78 -1.17
N ARG A 49 -5.24 -8.96 -1.56
CA ARG A 49 -5.67 -8.93 -2.97
C ARG A 49 -6.91 -8.06 -3.09
N PHE A 50 -6.86 -7.10 -4.00
CA PHE A 50 -8.05 -6.36 -4.39
C PHE A 50 -8.98 -7.30 -5.17
N ARG A 51 -10.23 -7.44 -4.71
CA ARG A 51 -11.23 -8.31 -5.33
C ARG A 51 -12.29 -7.54 -6.12
N GLY A 52 -12.30 -6.20 -6.08
CA GLY A 52 -13.35 -5.40 -6.70
C GLY A 52 -14.74 -5.56 -6.06
N GLU A 53 -14.81 -6.20 -4.91
CA GLU A 53 -16.06 -6.53 -4.21
C GLU A 53 -16.48 -5.46 -3.19
N ALA A 54 -15.60 -4.49 -2.90
CA ALA A 54 -15.92 -3.39 -2.00
C ALA A 54 -16.84 -2.40 -2.71
N ALA A 55 -18.04 -2.18 -2.14
CA ALA A 55 -18.93 -1.11 -2.56
C ALA A 55 -18.43 0.25 -2.02
N PHE A 56 -18.56 1.28 -2.86
CA PHE A 56 -18.24 2.68 -2.53
C PHE A 56 -19.21 3.27 -1.51
#